data_AF-A0A950M8P0-F1
#
_entry.id   AF-A0A950M8P0-F1
#
_cell.length_a   1.000
_cell.length_b   1.000
_cell.length_c   1.000
_cell.angle_alpha   90.00
_cell.angle_beta   90.00
_cell.angle_gamma   90.00
#
_symmetry.space_group_name_H-M   'P 1'
#
loop_
_entity.id
_entity.type
_entity.pdbx_description
1 polymer ?
#
loop_
_entity_poly.entity_id
_entity_poly.type
_entity_poly.pdbx_seq_one_letter_code
_entity_poly.pdbx_strand_id
1 'polypeptide(L)'
;MDLNKLRTEVFEKTGIKVDTTDPIFALVALNEAVLADYAQQNLAGLHEATEKLKEQTKQLHDAGERAKALLLQMGHKVDDPAPPAAAPHKPLPWPLFASAGITALLTAALVLALQSLFAAPHQPLPAPPVVQASAPAPALTPEQQQLIQSGEKFAKAWPKLDAKTQARIQALMQ
;
A
#
# COMPACT_ATOMS: atom_id res chain seq x y z
N MET A 1 -3.15 23.87 -5.97
CA MET A 1 -2.53 24.56 -7.12
C MET A 1 -3.46 25.70 -7.59
N ASP A 2 -2.95 26.72 -8.27
CA ASP A 2 -3.73 27.89 -8.73
C ASP A 2 -4.53 27.57 -10.02
N LEU A 3 -5.83 27.84 -10.01
CA LEU A 3 -6.77 27.59 -11.13
C LEU A 3 -6.30 28.28 -12.43
N ASN A 4 -5.69 29.46 -12.32
CA ASN A 4 -5.21 30.19 -13.49
C ASN A 4 -4.03 29.48 -14.18
N LYS A 5 -3.22 28.77 -13.39
CA LYS A 5 -2.08 28.01 -13.91
C LYS A 5 -2.56 26.78 -14.68
N LEU A 6 -3.54 26.06 -14.15
CA LEU A 6 -4.15 24.90 -14.81
C LEU A 6 -4.80 25.30 -16.15
N ARG A 7 -5.50 26.45 -16.18
CA ARG A 7 -6.08 26.99 -17.41
C ARG A 7 -5.03 27.23 -18.49
N THR A 8 -3.91 27.85 -18.12
CA THR A 8 -2.80 28.12 -19.04
C THR A 8 -2.17 26.82 -19.53
N GLU A 9 -1.91 25.85 -18.66
CA GLU A 9 -1.34 24.57 -19.06
C GLU A 9 -2.25 23.76 -19.99
N VAL A 10 -3.56 23.77 -19.75
CA VAL A 10 -4.54 23.13 -20.64
C VAL A 10 -4.58 23.85 -21.99
N PHE A 11 -4.57 25.18 -22.00
CA PHE A 11 -4.52 25.96 -23.24
C PHE A 11 -3.23 25.70 -24.03
N GLU A 12 -2.06 25.67 -23.38
CA GLU A 12 -0.79 25.42 -24.07
C GLU A 12 -0.70 24.01 -24.65
N LYS A 13 -1.24 23.00 -23.96
CA LYS A 13 -1.17 21.60 -24.41
C LYS A 13 -2.22 21.24 -25.45
N THR A 14 -3.41 21.85 -25.37
CA THR A 14 -4.56 21.45 -26.20
C THR A 14 -4.97 22.51 -27.21
N GLY A 15 -4.54 23.76 -27.04
CA GLY A 15 -4.99 24.92 -27.82
C GLY A 15 -6.41 25.36 -27.48
N ILE A 16 -7.09 24.71 -26.53
CA ILE A 16 -8.49 24.97 -26.19
C ILE A 16 -8.54 26.04 -25.09
N LYS A 17 -9.25 27.14 -25.36
CA LYS A 17 -9.55 28.15 -24.34
C LYS A 17 -10.68 27.61 -23.46
N VAL A 18 -10.34 27.30 -22.23
CA VAL A 18 -11.29 26.75 -21.25
C VAL A 18 -11.77 27.87 -20.34
N ASP A 19 -13.10 28.03 -20.25
CA ASP A 19 -13.72 28.99 -19.34
C ASP A 19 -13.89 28.40 -17.95
N THR A 20 -13.91 29.24 -16.94
CA THR A 20 -14.04 28.87 -15.52
C THR A 20 -15.40 28.23 -15.20
N THR A 21 -16.41 28.49 -16.02
CA THR A 21 -17.75 27.88 -15.94
C THR A 21 -17.88 26.61 -16.77
N ASP A 22 -16.82 26.17 -17.47
CA ASP A 22 -16.84 24.94 -18.25
C ASP A 22 -16.89 23.73 -17.30
N PRO A 23 -17.89 22.84 -17.43
CA PRO A 23 -17.99 21.64 -16.61
C PRO A 23 -16.75 20.73 -16.72
N ILE A 24 -16.05 20.71 -17.85
CA ILE A 24 -14.80 19.94 -18.00
C ILE A 24 -13.69 20.55 -17.13
N PHE A 25 -13.59 21.88 -17.10
CA PHE A 25 -12.62 22.56 -16.23
C PHE A 25 -12.90 22.34 -14.76
N ALA A 26 -14.18 22.40 -14.37
CA ALA A 26 -14.60 22.13 -13.00
C ALA A 26 -14.21 20.70 -12.56
N LEU A 27 -14.37 19.70 -13.43
CA LEU A 27 -13.97 18.33 -13.13
C LEU A 27 -12.45 18.17 -13.02
N VAL A 28 -11.67 18.77 -13.93
CA VAL A 28 -10.20 18.71 -13.84
C VAL A 28 -9.72 19.45 -12.60
N ALA A 29 -10.25 20.64 -12.31
CA ALA A 29 -9.93 21.40 -11.11
C ALA A 29 -10.30 20.64 -9.83
N LEU A 30 -11.45 19.96 -9.80
CA LEU A 30 -11.86 19.13 -8.67
C LEU A 30 -10.94 17.93 -8.50
N ASN A 31 -10.61 17.22 -9.58
CA ASN A 31 -9.68 16.09 -9.53
C ASN A 31 -8.30 16.53 -9.04
N GLU A 32 -7.79 17.66 -9.52
CA GLU A 32 -6.51 18.23 -9.09
C GLU A 32 -6.54 18.64 -7.61
N ALA A 33 -7.64 19.24 -7.14
CA ALA A 33 -7.79 19.58 -5.73
C ALA A 33 -7.81 18.32 -4.85
N VAL A 34 -8.58 17.31 -5.22
CA VAL A 34 -8.66 16.03 -4.49
C VAL A 34 -7.32 15.29 -4.50
N LEU A 35 -6.62 15.28 -5.63
CA LEU A 35 -5.29 14.68 -5.74
C LEU A 35 -4.26 15.41 -4.88
N ALA A 36 -4.31 16.73 -4.84
CA ALA A 36 -3.43 17.53 -3.98
C ALA A 36 -3.69 17.24 -2.50
N ASP A 37 -4.96 17.18 -2.09
CA ASP A 37 -5.33 16.85 -0.71
C ASP A 37 -4.86 15.44 -0.32
N TYR A 38 -5.04 14.46 -1.22
CA TYR A 38 -4.59 13.09 -0.99
C TYR A 38 -3.05 12.99 -0.93
N ALA A 39 -2.34 13.68 -1.83
CA ALA A 39 -0.88 13.74 -1.80
C ALA A 39 -0.37 14.37 -0.50
N GLN A 40 -1.03 15.43 -0.02
CA GLN A 40 -0.67 16.10 1.23
C GLN A 40 -0.89 15.19 2.45
N GLN A 41 -2.01 14.47 2.50
CA GLN A 41 -2.27 13.49 3.58
C GLN A 41 -1.25 12.36 3.56
N ASN A 42 -0.89 11.83 2.39
CA ASN A 42 0.13 10.79 2.28
C ASN A 42 1.51 11.28 2.71
N LEU A 43 1.88 12.50 2.33
CA LEU A 43 3.17 13.08 2.71
C LEU A 43 3.23 13.33 4.22
N ALA A 44 2.13 13.78 4.84
CA ALA A 44 2.02 13.88 6.29
C ALA A 44 2.17 12.52 6.98
N GLY A 45 1.48 11.48 6.47
CA GLY A 45 1.62 10.11 6.99
C GLY A 45 3.02 9.53 6.86
N LEU A 46 3.70 9.79 5.73
CA LEU A 46 5.09 9.38 5.52
C LEU A 46 6.05 10.08 6.48
N HIS A 47 5.86 11.37 6.75
CA HIS A 47 6.67 12.08 7.74
C HIS A 47 6.49 11.52 9.15
N GLU A 48 5.26 11.23 9.56
CA GLU A 48 4.99 10.60 10.86
C GLU A 48 5.65 9.22 10.96
N ALA A 49 5.53 8.39 9.91
CA ALA A 49 6.17 7.09 9.86
C ALA A 49 7.71 7.21 9.90
N THR A 50 8.27 8.19 9.21
CA THR A 50 9.72 8.45 9.19
C THR A 50 10.23 8.86 10.56
N GLU A 51 9.52 9.75 11.27
CA GLU A 51 9.90 10.15 12.63
C GLU A 51 9.81 8.97 13.62
N LYS A 52 8.79 8.12 13.51
CA LYS A 52 8.70 6.88 14.31
C LYS A 52 9.87 5.94 14.02
N LEU A 53 10.23 5.77 12.75
CA LEU A 53 11.34 4.90 12.34
C LEU A 53 12.69 5.43 12.84
N LYS A 54 12.87 6.75 12.82
CA LYS A 54 14.06 7.44 13.36
C LYS A 54 14.17 7.24 14.88
N GLU A 55 13.07 7.39 15.61
CA GLU A 55 13.04 7.16 17.05
C GLU A 55 13.31 5.68 17.38
N GLN A 56 12.71 4.74 16.65
CA GLN A 56 13.00 3.31 16.81
C GLN A 56 14.47 2.98 16.50
N THR A 57 15.04 3.57 15.44
CA THR A 57 16.45 3.36 15.08
C THR A 57 17.37 3.88 16.19
N LYS A 58 17.05 5.04 16.78
CA LYS A 58 17.78 5.59 17.91
C LYS A 58 17.70 4.69 19.15
N GLN A 59 16.50 4.20 19.47
CA GLN A 59 16.31 3.28 20.59
C GLN A 59 17.07 1.95 20.41
N LEU A 60 17.05 1.39 19.19
CA LEU A 60 17.85 0.20 18.88
C LEU A 60 19.34 0.47 18.96
N HIS A 61 19.80 1.63 18.49
CA HIS A 61 21.20 2.02 18.58
C HIS A 61 21.66 2.15 20.03
N ASP A 62 20.91 2.87 20.86
CA ASP A 62 21.19 3.02 22.29
C ASP A 62 21.15 1.68 23.02
N ALA A 63 20.22 0.79 22.67
CA ALA A 63 20.17 -0.57 23.22
C ALA A 63 21.39 -1.41 22.80
N GLY A 64 21.84 -1.28 21.55
CA GLY A 64 23.04 -1.92 21.03
C GLY A 64 24.31 -1.46 21.75
N GLU A 65 24.47 -0.15 21.97
CA GLU A 65 25.60 0.41 22.72
C GLU A 65 25.58 -0.04 24.19
N ARG A 66 24.42 -0.11 24.84
CA ARG A 66 24.30 -0.68 26.19
C ARG A 66 24.65 -2.15 26.24
N ALA A 67 24.21 -2.96 25.27
CA ALA A 67 24.57 -4.37 25.18
C ALA A 67 26.08 -4.55 24.98
N LYS A 68 26.71 -3.71 24.14
CA LYS A 68 28.16 -3.69 23.94
C LYS A 68 28.92 -3.31 25.21
N ALA A 69 28.44 -2.30 25.95
CA ALA A 69 29.04 -1.90 27.23
C ALA A 69 28.95 -3.01 28.30
N LEU A 70 27.83 -3.73 28.37
CA LEU A 70 27.67 -4.89 29.27
C LEU A 70 28.60 -6.05 28.88
N LEU A 71 28.77 -6.32 27.58
CA LEU A 71 29.71 -7.34 27.10
C LEU A 71 31.16 -7.01 27.46
N LEU A 72 31.56 -5.75 27.35
CA LEU A 72 32.88 -5.27 27.78
C LEU A 72 33.08 -5.41 29.30
N GLN A 73 32.05 -5.13 30.11
CA GLN A 73 32.10 -5.32 31.57
C GLN A 73 32.20 -6.79 31.99
N MET A 74 31.59 -7.71 31.24
CA MET A 74 31.69 -9.15 31.50
C MET A 74 33.05 -9.76 31.09
N GLY A 75 34.05 -8.92 30.81
CA GLY A 75 35.41 -9.37 30.50
C GLY A 75 35.54 -10.02 29.13
N HIS A 76 34.51 -9.94 28.28
CA HIS A 76 34.61 -10.31 26.88
C HIS A 76 35.31 -9.14 26.18
N LYS A 77 36.60 -9.31 25.90
CA LYS A 77 37.41 -8.38 25.11
C LYS A 77 36.79 -8.35 23.71
N VAL A 78 35.94 -7.35 23.45
CA VAL A 78 35.51 -7.01 22.10
C VAL A 78 36.76 -6.42 21.46
N ASP A 79 37.42 -7.18 20.58
CA ASP A 79 38.51 -6.66 19.77
C ASP A 79 38.05 -5.36 19.12
N ASP A 80 38.81 -4.29 19.33
CA ASP A 80 38.58 -3.00 18.67
C ASP A 80 38.42 -3.25 17.15
N PRO A 81 37.42 -2.67 16.49
CA PRO A 81 37.44 -2.62 15.04
C PRO A 81 38.61 -1.71 14.64
N ALA A 82 39.73 -2.33 14.29
CA ALA A 82 40.84 -1.66 13.62
C ALA A 82 40.30 -0.85 12.43
N PRO A 83 40.87 0.33 12.13
CA PRO A 83 40.49 1.08 10.93
C PRO A 83 40.55 0.14 9.73
N PRO A 84 39.57 0.16 8.80
CA PRO A 84 39.52 -0.80 7.71
C PRO A 84 40.72 -0.55 6.78
N ALA A 85 41.82 -1.23 7.06
CA ALA A 85 42.83 -1.50 6.06
C ALA A 85 42.12 -2.28 4.96
N ALA A 86 42.20 -1.77 3.73
CA ALA A 86 41.58 -2.35 2.55
C ALA A 86 41.97 -3.82 2.39
N ALA A 87 41.17 -4.71 2.97
CA ALA A 87 41.33 -6.14 2.80
C ALA A 87 40.79 -6.51 1.42
N PRO A 88 41.49 -7.38 0.67
CA PRO A 88 41.02 -7.84 -0.63
C PRO A 88 39.64 -8.49 -0.47
N HIS A 89 38.68 -8.03 -1.28
CA HIS A 89 37.30 -8.49 -1.28
C HIS A 89 37.24 -10.01 -1.38
N LYS A 90 36.98 -10.68 -0.26
CA LYS A 90 36.67 -12.11 -0.22
C LYS A 90 35.25 -12.26 -0.79
N PRO A 91 35.02 -13.13 -1.80
CA PRO A 91 33.69 -13.30 -2.36
C PRO A 91 32.72 -13.75 -1.27
N LEU A 92 31.62 -13.01 -1.14
CA LEU A 92 30.61 -13.20 -0.13
C LEU A 92 29.96 -14.60 -0.31
N PRO A 93 29.84 -15.41 0.75
CA PRO A 93 29.26 -16.73 0.62
C PRO A 93 27.77 -16.64 0.27
N TRP A 94 27.39 -17.30 -0.83
CA TRP A 94 26.04 -17.50 -1.37
C TRP A 94 24.89 -17.71 -0.35
N PRO A 95 25.05 -18.40 0.79
CA PRO A 95 23.95 -18.56 1.76
C PRO A 95 23.39 -17.27 2.38
N LEU A 96 24.11 -16.14 2.33
CA LEU A 96 23.62 -14.85 2.86
C LEU A 96 22.57 -14.18 1.94
N PHE A 97 22.57 -14.49 0.65
CA PHE A 97 21.53 -13.98 -0.27
C PHE A 97 20.23 -14.78 -0.17
N ALA A 98 20.34 -16.07 0.17
CA ALA A 98 19.17 -16.94 0.34
C ALA A 98 18.32 -16.53 1.55
N SER A 99 18.94 -16.10 2.66
CA SER A 99 18.21 -15.63 3.84
C SER A 99 17.53 -14.28 3.61
N ALA A 100 18.19 -13.34 2.92
CA ALA A 100 17.64 -12.02 2.61
C ALA A 100 16.37 -12.11 1.72
N GLY A 101 16.36 -13.01 0.74
CA GLY A 101 15.20 -13.24 -0.13
C GLY A 101 13.98 -13.79 0.62
N ILE A 102 14.20 -14.73 1.55
CA ILE A 102 13.13 -15.32 2.35
C ILE A 102 12.54 -14.27 3.31
N THR A 103 13.38 -13.45 3.94
CA THR A 103 12.89 -12.37 4.82
C THR A 103 12.09 -11.32 4.06
N ALA A 104 12.47 -10.98 2.83
CA ALA A 104 11.73 -10.02 2.00
C ALA A 104 10.36 -10.57 1.56
N LEU A 105 10.28 -11.86 1.22
CA LEU A 105 9.01 -12.50 0.87
C LEU A 105 8.06 -12.62 2.07
N LEU A 106 8.58 -12.96 3.26
CA LEU A 106 7.79 -13.04 4.47
C LEU A 106 7.27 -11.66 4.93
N THR A 107 8.08 -10.61 4.81
CA THR A 107 7.63 -9.24 5.12
C THR A 107 6.59 -8.75 4.12
N ALA A 108 6.76 -9.01 2.82
CA ALA A 108 5.75 -8.68 1.82
C ALA A 108 4.42 -9.41 2.07
N ALA A 109 4.48 -10.72 2.38
CA ALA A 109 3.30 -11.51 2.71
C ALA A 109 2.60 -11.01 3.98
N LEU A 110 3.36 -10.64 5.01
CA LEU A 110 2.83 -10.09 6.26
C LEU A 110 2.16 -8.73 6.06
N VAL A 111 2.76 -7.84 5.25
CA VAL A 111 2.18 -6.53 4.92
C VAL A 111 0.89 -6.69 4.12
N LEU A 112 0.85 -7.60 3.15
CA LEU A 112 -0.36 -7.90 2.38
C LEU A 112 -1.47 -8.49 3.26
N ALA A 113 -1.14 -9.39 4.19
CA ALA A 113 -2.09 -9.96 5.14
C ALA A 113 -2.60 -8.91 6.15
N LEU A 114 -1.74 -8.00 6.60
CA LEU A 114 -2.15 -6.92 7.49
C LEU A 114 -3.09 -5.94 6.78
N GLN A 115 -2.82 -5.62 5.50
CA GLN A 115 -3.73 -4.79 4.72
C GLN A 115 -5.10 -5.45 4.50
N SER A 116 -5.19 -6.78 4.35
CA SER A 116 -6.49 -7.44 4.23
C SER A 116 -7.30 -7.45 5.54
N LEU A 117 -6.64 -7.33 6.70
CA LEU A 117 -7.29 -7.22 8.01
C LEU A 117 -7.82 -5.80 8.30
N PHE A 118 -7.19 -4.75 7.73
CA PHE A 118 -7.63 -3.36 7.88
C PHE A 118 -8.46 -2.84 6.69
N ALA A 119 -8.50 -3.58 5.57
CA ALA A 119 -9.45 -3.37 4.50
C ALA A 119 -10.84 -3.88 4.93
N ALA A 120 -11.48 -3.14 5.85
CA ALA A 120 -12.90 -3.29 6.08
C ALA A 120 -13.64 -3.04 4.74
N PRO A 121 -14.70 -3.80 4.44
CA PRO A 121 -15.51 -3.56 3.25
C PRO A 121 -16.05 -2.14 3.32
N HIS A 122 -15.87 -1.36 2.25
CA HIS A 122 -16.47 -0.04 2.13
C HIS A 122 -17.95 -0.10 2.50
N GLN A 123 -18.29 0.49 3.65
CA GLN A 123 -19.66 0.83 3.98
C GLN A 123 -20.21 1.73 2.86
N PRO A 124 -21.36 1.41 2.26
CA PRO A 124 -22.05 2.35 1.40
C PRO A 124 -22.51 3.53 2.26
N LEU A 125 -22.07 4.75 1.90
CA LEU A 125 -22.57 5.98 2.50
C LEU A 125 -24.11 6.07 2.36
N PRO A 126 -24.82 6.72 3.30
CA PRO A 126 -26.25 6.98 3.15
C PRO A 126 -26.51 7.90 1.95
N ALA A 127 -27.41 7.46 1.07
CA ALA A 127 -27.77 8.13 -0.17
C ALA A 127 -28.40 9.53 0.07
N PRO A 128 -28.04 10.55 -0.73
CA PRO A 128 -28.84 11.78 -0.82
C PRO A 128 -30.21 11.50 -1.50
N PRO A 129 -31.24 12.34 -1.25
CA PRO A 129 -32.60 12.09 -1.72
C PRO A 129 -32.69 12.02 -3.25
N VAL A 130 -33.43 11.00 -3.69
CA VAL A 130 -33.73 10.65 -5.07
C VAL A 130 -34.33 11.83 -5.82
N VAL A 131 -33.59 12.38 -6.78
CA VAL A 131 -34.18 13.10 -7.91
C VAL A 131 -34.40 12.07 -9.01
N GLN A 132 -35.67 11.73 -9.25
CA GLN A 132 -36.10 10.97 -10.42
C GLN A 132 -35.70 11.74 -11.69
N ALA A 133 -34.64 11.28 -12.34
CA ALA A 133 -34.35 11.62 -13.73
C ALA A 133 -34.21 10.32 -14.51
N SER A 134 -35.20 10.09 -15.36
CA SER A 134 -35.29 8.99 -16.32
C SER A 134 -34.03 8.91 -17.19
N ALA A 135 -33.22 7.86 -17.03
CA ALA A 135 -32.13 7.50 -17.93
C ALA A 135 -32.01 5.96 -17.98
N PRO A 136 -31.67 5.36 -19.14
CA PRO A 136 -31.72 3.92 -19.34
C PRO A 136 -30.69 3.21 -18.46
N ALA A 137 -31.04 2.01 -17.98
CA ALA A 137 -30.22 1.19 -17.10
C ALA A 137 -28.75 1.12 -17.56
N PRO A 138 -27.76 1.35 -16.69
CA PRO A 138 -26.36 1.16 -17.05
C PRO A 138 -26.18 -0.31 -17.41
N ALA A 139 -25.79 -0.57 -18.67
CA ALA A 139 -25.40 -1.90 -19.10
C ALA A 139 -24.33 -2.42 -18.13
N LEU A 140 -24.57 -3.59 -17.54
CA LEU A 140 -23.64 -4.29 -16.67
C LEU A 140 -22.25 -4.26 -17.30
N THR A 141 -21.25 -3.76 -16.58
CA THR A 141 -19.89 -3.72 -17.12
C THR A 141 -19.43 -5.14 -17.43
N PRO A 142 -18.61 -5.35 -18.48
CA PRO A 142 -18.17 -6.70 -18.86
C PRO A 142 -17.46 -7.42 -17.71
N GLU A 143 -16.78 -6.68 -16.83
CA GLU A 143 -16.16 -7.22 -15.61
C GLU A 143 -17.20 -7.69 -14.57
N GLN A 144 -18.29 -6.94 -14.37
CA GLN A 144 -19.38 -7.35 -13.48
C GLN A 144 -20.09 -8.61 -13.99
N GLN A 145 -20.24 -8.74 -15.32
CA GLN A 145 -20.81 -9.95 -15.90
C GLN A 145 -19.89 -11.16 -15.71
N GLN A 146 -18.56 -11.00 -15.81
CA GLN A 146 -17.61 -12.07 -15.54
C GLN A 146 -17.61 -12.50 -14.07
N LEU A 147 -17.74 -11.55 -13.14
CA LEU A 147 -17.83 -11.85 -11.70
C LEU A 147 -19.13 -12.60 -11.35
N ILE A 148 -20.25 -12.25 -11.98
CA ILE A 148 -21.51 -12.98 -11.80
C ILE A 148 -21.38 -14.40 -12.36
N GLN A 149 -20.82 -14.57 -13.55
CA GLN A 149 -20.64 -15.89 -14.16
C GLN A 149 -19.65 -16.77 -13.37
N SER A 150 -18.59 -16.20 -12.81
CA SER A 150 -17.64 -16.93 -11.98
C SER A 150 -18.28 -17.33 -10.64
N GLY A 151 -19.09 -16.45 -10.04
CA GLY A 151 -19.88 -16.74 -8.85
C GLY A 151 -20.87 -17.90 -9.05
N GLU A 152 -21.60 -17.92 -10.18
CA GLU A 152 -22.54 -19.02 -10.49
C GLU A 152 -21.84 -20.36 -10.71
N LYS A 153 -20.65 -20.36 -11.36
CA LYS A 153 -19.84 -21.57 -11.53
C LYS A 153 -19.35 -22.10 -10.18
N PHE A 154 -18.94 -21.20 -9.28
CA PHE A 154 -18.54 -21.57 -7.93
C PHE A 154 -19.70 -22.15 -7.13
N ALA A 155 -20.88 -21.52 -7.19
CA ALA A 155 -22.09 -22.00 -6.53
C ALA A 155 -22.54 -23.39 -7.02
N LYS A 156 -22.37 -23.68 -8.32
CA LYS A 156 -22.65 -25.01 -8.90
C LYS A 156 -21.57 -26.05 -8.59
N ALA A 157 -20.31 -25.62 -8.42
CA ALA A 157 -19.19 -26.49 -8.08
C ALA A 157 -19.15 -26.82 -6.58
N TRP A 158 -19.56 -25.88 -5.72
CA TRP A 158 -19.56 -26.02 -4.26
C TRP A 158 -20.18 -27.33 -3.75
N PRO A 159 -21.40 -27.73 -4.15
CA PRO A 159 -22.01 -28.99 -3.69
C PRO A 159 -21.33 -30.25 -4.27
N LYS A 160 -20.47 -30.11 -5.28
CA LYS A 160 -19.69 -31.21 -5.87
C LYS A 160 -18.31 -31.39 -5.22
N LEU A 161 -17.88 -30.46 -4.37
CA LEU A 161 -16.65 -30.62 -3.58
C LEU A 161 -16.89 -31.64 -2.46
N ASP A 162 -15.86 -32.45 -2.18
CA ASP A 162 -15.83 -33.35 -1.02
C ASP A 162 -16.04 -32.56 0.29
N ALA A 163 -16.84 -33.12 1.20
CA ALA A 163 -17.14 -32.58 2.52
C ALA A 163 -15.86 -32.22 3.31
N LYS A 164 -14.77 -32.99 3.16
CA LYS A 164 -13.48 -32.66 3.80
C LYS A 164 -12.87 -31.36 3.26
N THR A 165 -13.05 -31.11 1.96
CA THR A 165 -12.55 -29.89 1.31
C THR A 165 -13.43 -28.70 1.67
N GLN A 166 -14.76 -28.88 1.70
CA GLN A 166 -15.69 -27.85 2.18
C GLN A 166 -15.41 -27.45 3.63
N ALA A 167 -15.19 -28.42 4.52
CA ALA A 167 -14.85 -28.16 5.93
C ALA A 167 -13.51 -27.43 6.08
N ARG A 168 -12.51 -27.77 5.26
CA ARG A 168 -11.21 -27.07 5.27
C ARG A 168 -11.32 -25.65 4.74
N ILE A 169 -12.15 -25.40 3.74
CA ILE A 169 -12.41 -24.05 3.23
C ILE A 169 -13.19 -23.22 4.28
N GLN A 170 -14.18 -23.81 4.94
CA GLN A 170 -14.89 -23.13 6.03
C GLN A 170 -13.98 -22.81 7.22
N ALA A 171 -13.08 -23.73 7.59
CA ALA A 171 -12.10 -23.52 8.66
C ALA A 171 -11.04 -22.46 8.32
N LEU A 172 -10.86 -22.10 7.04
CA LEU A 172 -9.97 -21.01 6.61
C LEU A 172 -10.68 -19.65 6.54
N MET A 173 -12.02 -19.62 6.58
CA MET A 173 -12.81 -18.38 6.54
C MET A 173 -13.30 -17.91 7.92
N GLN A 174 -13.09 -18.72 8.98
CA GLN A 174 -13.30 -18.34 10.38
C GLN A 174 -12.00 -17.83 10.97
#